data_AF-A0A847P598-F1
#
_entry.id   AF-A0A847P598-F1
#
_cell.length_a   1.000
_cell.length_b   1.000
_cell.length_c   1.000
_cell.angle_alpha   90.00
_cell.angle_beta   90.00
_cell.angle_gamma   90.00
#
_symmetry.space_group_name_H-M   'P 1'
#
loop_
_entity.id
_entity.type
_entity.pdbx_description
1 polymer ?
#
loop_
_entity_poly.entity_id
_entity_poly.type
_entity_poly.pdbx_seq_one_letter_code
_entity_poly.pdbx_strand_id
1 'polypeptide(L)'
;MSDAPIRSVAAVPQQKKHYESLLPQISAITEYAPPPMPVDEAVGEANRVITLIKEDRAKLELSGIKPHYLDSFEARAGAMIWSAVEMITHINKQPSAKKEWEELQPEAKKVRYRLLKALKRAFREDNELSDALKRIIMGRSRHDWLMDFLSISRLAKENKEKLQEVHADLSLIERSEELYTILSDILSRMVIEPDEIRSVKVTYYKAWTYFREALKEVYEAGQYIFDEDDPRHSLYYSKYHV
;
A
#
# COMPACT_ATOMS: atom_id res chain seq x y z
N MET A 1 18.01 -0.24 2.63
CA MET A 1 16.69 -0.14 3.31
C MET A 1 16.16 -1.55 3.44
N SER A 2 15.66 -1.93 4.60
CA SER A 2 15.08 -3.26 4.82
C SER A 2 13.94 -3.53 3.83
N ASP A 3 13.96 -4.68 3.16
CA ASP A 3 12.88 -5.16 2.27
C ASP A 3 11.60 -5.56 3.04
N ALA A 4 11.61 -5.48 4.37
CA ALA A 4 10.44 -5.78 5.18
C ALA A 4 9.34 -4.70 5.01
N PRO A 5 8.09 -5.09 4.78
CA PRO A 5 6.98 -4.15 4.68
C PRO A 5 6.80 -3.36 5.98
N ILE A 6 6.41 -2.10 5.86
CA ILE A 6 6.02 -1.30 7.02
C ILE A 6 4.72 -1.87 7.56
N ARG A 7 4.61 -1.97 8.90
CA ARG A 7 3.39 -2.41 9.57
C ARG A 7 2.21 -1.57 9.11
N SER A 8 1.12 -2.22 8.71
CA SER A 8 -0.10 -1.52 8.31
C SER A 8 -0.75 -0.83 9.52
N VAL A 9 -1.44 0.26 9.23
CA VAL A 9 -2.25 1.01 10.18
C VAL A 9 -3.67 1.09 9.62
N ALA A 10 -4.67 1.01 10.49
CA ALA A 10 -6.07 1.13 10.09
C ALA A 10 -6.48 2.61 10.05
N ALA A 11 -7.23 2.98 9.01
CA ALA A 11 -7.92 4.25 8.93
C ALA A 11 -9.42 4.05 8.66
N VAL A 12 -10.23 5.01 9.09
CA VAL A 12 -11.68 5.03 8.87
C VAL A 12 -12.07 6.07 7.81
N PRO A 13 -13.22 5.92 7.13
CA PRO A 13 -13.64 6.86 6.08
C PRO A 13 -13.70 8.33 6.53
N GLN A 14 -13.97 8.58 7.82
CA GLN A 14 -13.98 9.93 8.38
C GLN A 14 -12.59 10.60 8.34
N GLN A 15 -11.52 9.85 8.54
CA GLN A 15 -10.14 10.36 8.50
C GLN A 15 -9.74 10.78 7.08
N LYS A 16 -10.26 10.08 6.06
CA LYS A 16 -10.13 10.50 4.66
C LYS A 16 -10.73 11.88 4.41
N LYS A 17 -11.95 12.12 4.91
CA LYS A 17 -12.61 13.43 4.77
C LYS A 17 -11.81 14.54 5.44
N HIS A 18 -11.24 14.26 6.62
CA HIS A 18 -10.36 15.21 7.30
C HIS A 18 -9.11 15.51 6.48
N TYR A 19 -8.46 14.48 5.95
CA TYR A 19 -7.32 14.62 5.04
C TYR A 19 -7.65 15.50 3.84
N GLU A 20 -8.72 15.20 3.10
CA GLU A 20 -9.13 15.97 1.93
C GLU A 20 -9.40 17.44 2.28
N SER A 21 -10.06 17.69 3.41
CA SER A 21 -10.37 19.05 3.87
C SER A 21 -9.14 19.87 4.30
N LEU A 22 -8.11 19.20 4.83
CA LEU A 22 -6.90 19.83 5.37
C LEU A 22 -5.72 19.78 4.39
N LEU A 23 -5.88 19.12 3.24
CA LEU A 23 -4.84 18.97 2.25
C LEU A 23 -4.26 20.30 1.76
N PRO A 24 -5.05 21.38 1.54
CA PRO A 24 -4.49 22.69 1.18
C PRO A 24 -3.52 23.23 2.24
N GLN A 25 -3.89 23.17 3.52
CA GLN A 25 -3.08 23.63 4.65
C GLN A 25 -1.82 22.78 4.79
N ILE A 26 -1.98 21.45 4.72
CA ILE A 26 -0.86 20.50 4.79
C ILE A 26 0.11 20.74 3.64
N SER A 27 -0.38 20.92 2.41
CA SER A 27 0.45 21.11 1.22
C SER A 27 1.26 22.42 1.29
N ALA A 28 0.70 23.46 1.89
CA ALA A 28 1.32 24.76 2.05
C ALA A 28 2.49 24.79 3.05
N ILE A 29 2.64 23.77 3.90
CA ILE A 29 3.75 23.69 4.86
C ILE A 29 5.08 23.54 4.11
N THR A 30 6.00 24.48 4.34
CA THR A 30 7.33 24.49 3.71
C THR A 30 8.39 23.83 4.59
N GLU A 31 8.31 24.04 5.90
CA GLU A 31 9.18 23.44 6.91
C GLU A 31 8.48 22.25 7.55
N TYR A 32 9.03 21.05 7.33
CA TYR A 32 8.47 19.82 7.87
C TYR A 32 9.58 18.90 8.38
N ALA A 33 9.23 18.08 9.37
CA ALA A 33 10.12 17.06 9.92
C ALA A 33 9.42 15.69 9.89
N PRO A 34 10.17 14.59 9.70
CA PRO A 34 9.63 13.28 9.95
C PRO A 34 9.27 13.13 11.45
N PRO A 35 8.27 12.30 11.78
CA PRO A 35 8.01 11.95 13.18
C PRO A 35 9.26 11.34 13.85
N PRO A 36 9.55 11.67 15.11
CA PRO A 36 10.65 11.07 15.87
C PRO A 36 10.34 9.62 16.32
N MET A 37 9.22 9.05 15.84
CA MET A 37 8.68 7.77 16.28
C MET A 37 8.17 6.93 15.09
N PRO A 38 7.99 5.61 15.29
CA PRO A 38 7.30 4.76 14.33
C PRO A 38 5.88 5.25 14.00
N VAL A 39 5.40 4.93 12.79
CA VAL A 39 4.08 5.40 12.32
C VAL A 39 2.94 4.85 13.18
N ASP A 40 3.03 3.59 13.62
CA ASP A 40 2.01 2.98 14.48
C ASP A 40 1.96 3.62 15.87
N GLU A 41 3.11 4.02 16.42
CA GLU A 41 3.18 4.81 17.65
C GLU A 41 2.55 6.19 17.47
N ALA A 42 2.84 6.90 16.37
CA ALA A 42 2.23 8.20 16.08
C ALA A 42 0.70 8.14 15.97
N VAL A 43 0.17 7.09 15.33
CA VAL A 43 -1.28 6.86 15.24
C VAL A 43 -1.87 6.46 16.61
N GLY A 44 -1.19 5.60 17.36
CA GLY A 44 -1.59 5.24 18.72
C GLY A 44 -1.68 6.48 19.62
N GLU A 45 -0.69 7.36 19.54
CA GLU A 45 -0.63 8.61 20.28
C GLU A 45 -1.78 9.54 19.89
N ALA A 46 -2.04 9.73 18.60
CA ALA A 46 -3.16 10.55 18.13
C ALA A 46 -4.51 10.05 18.66
N ASN A 47 -4.79 8.76 18.57
CA ASN A 47 -6.04 8.17 19.07
C ASN A 47 -6.18 8.31 20.59
N ARG A 48 -5.08 8.10 21.31
CA ARG A 48 -5.04 8.24 22.78
C ARG A 48 -5.36 9.68 23.20
N VAL A 49 -4.76 10.67 22.54
CA VAL A 49 -4.97 12.08 22.87
C VAL A 49 -6.36 12.58 22.46
N ILE A 50 -6.95 12.06 21.38
CA ILE A 50 -8.38 12.31 21.07
C ILE A 50 -9.26 11.90 22.25
N THR A 51 -9.01 10.74 22.87
CA THR A 51 -9.76 10.29 24.05
C THR A 51 -9.53 11.20 25.25
N LEU A 52 -8.27 11.59 25.53
CA LEU A 52 -7.96 12.52 26.62
C LEU A 52 -8.65 13.87 26.46
N ILE A 53 -8.64 14.45 25.25
CA ILE A 53 -9.33 15.71 24.99
C ILE A 53 -10.83 15.58 25.28
N LYS A 54 -11.46 14.45 24.94
CA LYS A 54 -12.89 14.22 25.20
C LYS A 54 -13.19 14.14 26.70
N GLU A 55 -12.33 13.48 27.46
CA GLU A 55 -12.50 13.29 28.91
C GLU A 55 -12.19 14.57 29.70
N ASP A 56 -11.14 15.28 29.31
CA ASP A 56 -10.55 16.36 30.11
C ASP A 56 -10.79 17.75 29.50
N ARG A 57 -11.66 17.88 28.48
CA ARG A 57 -11.89 19.13 27.72
C ARG A 57 -12.06 20.36 28.60
N ALA A 58 -12.96 20.28 29.57
CA ALA A 58 -13.28 21.41 30.44
C ALA A 58 -12.08 21.83 31.31
N LYS A 59 -11.23 20.89 31.72
CA LYS A 59 -10.00 21.19 32.47
C LYS A 59 -8.96 21.82 31.55
N LEU A 60 -8.76 21.25 30.37
CA LEU A 60 -7.83 21.79 29.37
C LEU A 60 -8.19 23.23 28.99
N GLU A 61 -9.47 23.57 28.84
CA GLU A 61 -9.90 24.95 28.56
C GLU A 61 -9.52 25.95 29.67
N LEU A 62 -9.38 25.50 30.92
CA LEU A 62 -8.93 26.34 32.04
C LEU A 62 -7.41 26.59 32.04
N SER A 63 -6.62 25.85 31.25
CA SER A 63 -5.17 26.07 31.13
C SER A 63 -4.82 27.34 30.33
N GLY A 64 -5.80 27.91 29.61
CA GLY A 64 -5.57 28.99 28.65
C GLY A 64 -5.19 28.50 27.25
N ILE A 65 -5.26 27.20 26.97
CA ILE A 65 -5.09 26.67 25.62
C ILE A 65 -6.07 27.36 24.65
N LYS A 66 -5.58 27.70 23.46
CA LYS A 66 -6.43 28.31 22.44
C LYS A 66 -7.45 27.27 21.93
N PRO A 67 -8.77 27.56 21.93
CA PRO A 67 -9.81 26.58 21.61
C PRO A 67 -9.61 25.84 20.28
N HIS A 68 -9.08 26.53 19.27
CA HIS A 68 -8.84 25.93 17.96
C HIS A 68 -7.91 24.70 17.97
N TYR A 69 -7.00 24.55 18.95
CA TYR A 69 -6.16 23.35 19.06
C TYR A 69 -6.98 22.14 19.51
N LEU A 70 -7.93 22.32 20.42
CA LEU A 70 -8.86 21.26 20.85
C LEU A 70 -9.87 20.95 19.74
N ASP A 71 -10.47 21.99 19.15
CA ASP A 71 -11.55 21.84 18.17
C ASP A 71 -11.07 21.23 16.85
N SER A 72 -9.82 21.52 16.43
CA SER A 72 -9.23 20.97 15.21
C SER A 72 -8.46 19.66 15.42
N PHE A 73 -8.27 19.22 16.67
CA PHE A 73 -7.38 18.10 16.99
C PHE A 73 -7.72 16.82 16.22
N GLU A 74 -8.99 16.39 16.28
CA GLU A 74 -9.47 15.16 15.65
C GLU A 74 -9.31 15.22 14.12
N ALA A 75 -9.52 16.39 13.51
CA ALA A 75 -9.31 16.59 12.09
C ALA A 75 -7.83 16.51 11.71
N ARG A 76 -6.93 17.17 12.46
CA ARG A 76 -5.49 17.11 12.24
C ARG A 76 -4.94 15.70 12.41
N ALA A 77 -5.36 15.00 13.47
CA ALA A 77 -5.04 13.61 13.73
C ALA A 77 -5.51 12.70 12.59
N GLY A 78 -6.76 12.85 12.15
CA GLY A 78 -7.32 12.07 11.06
C GLY A 78 -6.59 12.29 9.73
N ALA A 79 -6.22 13.53 9.42
CA ALA A 79 -5.44 13.84 8.23
C ALA A 79 -4.05 13.21 8.26
N MET A 80 -3.37 13.26 9.41
CA MET A 80 -2.07 12.59 9.62
C MET A 80 -2.20 11.07 9.46
N ILE A 81 -3.20 10.44 10.10
CA ILE A 81 -3.43 8.99 10.02
C ILE A 81 -3.71 8.55 8.58
N TRP A 82 -4.54 9.28 7.83
CA TRP A 82 -4.81 8.95 6.43
C TRP A 82 -3.54 9.05 5.57
N SER A 83 -2.77 10.13 5.72
CA SER A 83 -1.50 10.29 4.98
C SER A 83 -0.46 9.23 5.32
N ALA A 84 -0.45 8.71 6.55
CA ALA A 84 0.34 7.54 6.95
C ALA A 84 -0.08 6.29 6.18
N VAL A 85 -1.39 6.03 6.08
CA VAL A 85 -1.94 4.87 5.35
C VAL A 85 -1.59 4.95 3.86
N GLU A 86 -1.75 6.12 3.23
CA GLU A 86 -1.31 6.34 1.84
C GLU A 86 0.18 6.02 1.70
N MET A 87 1.03 6.65 2.51
CA MET A 87 2.48 6.42 2.48
C MET A 87 2.83 4.93 2.63
N ILE A 88 2.25 4.23 3.62
CA ILE A 88 2.49 2.80 3.84
C ILE A 88 2.04 1.98 2.63
N THR A 89 0.89 2.30 2.04
CA THR A 89 0.35 1.59 0.87
C THR A 89 1.31 1.70 -0.32
N HIS A 90 1.80 2.90 -0.62
CA HIS A 90 2.75 3.12 -1.70
C HIS A 90 4.10 2.45 -1.44
N ILE A 91 4.62 2.49 -0.20
CA ILE A 91 5.88 1.83 0.16
C ILE A 91 5.75 0.29 0.07
N ASN A 92 4.61 -0.25 0.51
CA ASN A 92 4.36 -1.69 0.54
C ASN A 92 3.91 -2.26 -0.81
N LYS A 93 3.58 -1.42 -1.81
CA LYS A 93 3.12 -1.82 -3.15
C LYS A 93 4.06 -2.84 -3.83
N GLN A 94 5.37 -2.59 -3.80
CA GLN A 94 6.33 -3.53 -4.38
C GLN A 94 6.47 -4.84 -3.60
N PRO A 95 6.75 -4.84 -2.27
CA PRO A 95 6.92 -6.10 -1.54
C PRO A 95 5.63 -6.93 -1.50
N SER A 96 4.44 -6.31 -1.47
CA SER A 96 3.18 -7.05 -1.59
C SER A 96 3.04 -7.69 -2.97
N ALA A 97 3.32 -6.95 -4.05
CA ALA A 97 3.30 -7.51 -5.41
C ALA A 97 4.33 -8.64 -5.59
N LYS A 98 5.52 -8.55 -4.98
CA LYS A 98 6.51 -9.64 -4.95
C LYS A 98 5.96 -10.90 -4.31
N LYS A 99 5.28 -10.76 -3.16
CA LYS A 99 4.65 -11.89 -2.47
C LYS A 99 3.54 -12.52 -3.31
N GLU A 100 2.64 -11.70 -3.87
CA GLU A 100 1.55 -12.18 -4.74
C GLU A 100 2.09 -12.92 -5.98
N TRP A 101 3.18 -12.43 -6.57
CA TRP A 101 3.86 -13.10 -7.68
C TRP A 101 4.37 -14.49 -7.26
N GLU A 102 5.06 -14.58 -6.12
CA GLU A 102 5.60 -15.84 -5.59
C GLU A 102 4.50 -16.86 -5.27
N GLU A 103 3.36 -16.41 -4.76
CA GLU A 103 2.19 -17.25 -4.47
C GLU A 103 1.54 -17.81 -5.75
N LEU A 104 1.49 -17.04 -6.83
CA LEU A 104 0.91 -17.47 -8.13
C LEU A 104 1.86 -18.29 -9.00
N GLN A 105 3.16 -18.21 -8.78
CA GLN A 105 4.18 -18.92 -9.57
C GLN A 105 3.92 -20.43 -9.75
N PRO A 106 3.55 -21.21 -8.71
CA PRO A 106 3.30 -22.64 -8.88
C PRO A 106 2.15 -22.95 -9.85
N GLU A 107 1.07 -22.19 -9.78
CA GLU A 107 -0.08 -22.36 -10.66
C GLU A 107 0.27 -21.95 -12.10
N ALA A 108 0.88 -20.76 -12.26
CA ALA A 108 1.28 -20.23 -13.55
C ALA A 108 2.21 -21.21 -14.29
N LYS A 109 3.19 -21.79 -13.58
CA LYS A 109 4.07 -22.85 -14.12
C LYS A 109 3.30 -24.06 -14.63
N LYS A 110 2.31 -24.51 -13.87
CA LYS A 110 1.50 -25.69 -14.20
C LYS A 110 0.66 -25.46 -15.44
N VAL A 111 -0.01 -24.31 -15.55
CA VAL A 111 -0.82 -23.93 -16.72
C VAL A 111 0.07 -23.82 -17.95
N ARG A 112 1.16 -23.04 -17.87
CA ARG A 112 2.12 -22.88 -18.99
C ARG A 112 2.67 -24.24 -19.44
N TYR A 113 3.10 -25.09 -18.51
CA TYR A 113 3.63 -26.41 -18.83
C TYR A 113 2.61 -27.30 -19.57
N ARG A 114 1.38 -27.38 -19.05
CA ARG A 114 0.33 -28.23 -19.63
C ARG A 114 -0.08 -27.76 -21.02
N LEU A 115 -0.29 -26.45 -21.19
CA LEU A 115 -0.65 -25.86 -22.47
C LEU A 115 0.47 -26.03 -23.49
N LEU A 116 1.73 -25.79 -23.11
CA LEU A 116 2.88 -26.06 -24.00
C LEU A 116 3.01 -27.53 -24.39
N LYS A 117 2.75 -28.47 -23.45
CA LYS A 117 2.77 -29.90 -23.76
C LYS A 117 1.70 -30.27 -24.79
N ALA A 118 0.49 -29.71 -24.66
CA ALA A 118 -0.59 -29.91 -25.62
C ALA A 118 -0.24 -29.32 -27.00
N LEU A 119 0.22 -28.07 -27.05
CA LEU A 119 0.61 -27.38 -28.29
C LEU A 119 1.74 -28.13 -29.01
N LYS A 120 2.78 -28.58 -28.30
CA LYS A 120 3.87 -29.37 -28.88
C LYS A 120 3.37 -30.68 -29.50
N ARG A 121 2.37 -31.32 -28.91
CA ARG A 121 1.80 -32.56 -29.44
C ARG A 121 0.91 -32.29 -30.64
N ALA A 122 0.08 -31.24 -30.58
CA ALA A 122 -0.81 -30.82 -31.66
C ALA A 122 -0.03 -30.38 -32.91
N PHE A 123 1.06 -29.64 -32.74
CA PHE A 123 1.81 -29.03 -33.85
C PHE A 123 2.98 -29.86 -34.36
N ARG A 124 3.18 -31.10 -33.86
CA ARG A 124 4.36 -31.93 -34.13
C ARG A 124 4.66 -32.20 -35.61
N GLU A 125 3.63 -32.21 -36.45
CA GLU A 125 3.72 -32.48 -37.90
C GLU A 125 3.66 -31.18 -38.73
N ASP A 126 3.50 -30.04 -38.07
CA ASP A 126 3.37 -28.72 -38.65
C ASP A 126 4.60 -27.88 -38.28
N ASN A 127 5.56 -27.83 -39.20
CA ASN A 127 6.85 -27.18 -38.95
C ASN A 127 6.69 -25.68 -38.66
N GLU A 128 5.76 -25.00 -39.34
CA GLU A 128 5.54 -23.57 -39.16
C GLU A 128 5.00 -23.27 -37.76
N LEU A 129 3.96 -24.01 -37.32
CA LEU A 129 3.40 -23.85 -35.97
C LEU A 129 4.39 -24.29 -34.88
N SER A 130 5.17 -25.34 -35.13
CA SER A 130 6.23 -25.78 -34.23
C SER A 130 7.31 -24.72 -34.05
N ASP A 131 7.74 -24.06 -35.12
CA ASP A 131 8.75 -23.01 -35.06
C ASP A 131 8.20 -21.71 -34.47
N ALA A 132 6.94 -21.37 -34.74
CA ALA A 132 6.25 -20.28 -34.06
C ALA A 132 6.23 -20.50 -32.54
N LEU A 133 5.86 -21.71 -32.09
CA LEU A 133 5.85 -22.06 -30.68
C LEU A 133 7.25 -21.97 -30.03
N LYS A 134 8.31 -22.40 -30.74
CA LYS A 134 9.70 -22.27 -30.27
C LYS A 134 10.12 -20.81 -30.10
N ARG A 135 9.77 -19.94 -31.05
CA ARG A 135 10.08 -18.50 -30.99
C ARG A 135 9.45 -17.83 -29.77
N ILE A 136 8.19 -18.18 -29.47
CA ILE A 136 7.48 -17.67 -28.29
C ILE A 136 8.28 -17.98 -27.01
N ILE A 137 8.61 -19.26 -26.79
CA ILE A 137 9.19 -19.72 -25.50
C ILE A 137 10.70 -19.52 -25.34
N MET A 138 11.36 -18.80 -26.24
CA MET A 138 12.82 -18.66 -26.26
C MET A 138 13.34 -17.72 -25.15
N GLY A 139 12.52 -16.75 -24.76
CA GLY A 139 12.88 -15.76 -23.76
C GLY A 139 13.01 -16.34 -22.35
N ARG A 140 13.75 -15.63 -21.49
CA ARG A 140 14.08 -16.09 -20.12
C ARG A 140 13.79 -15.05 -19.03
N SER A 141 13.46 -13.83 -19.40
CA SER A 141 13.08 -12.79 -18.44
C SER A 141 11.68 -13.03 -17.88
N ARG A 142 11.32 -12.35 -16.78
CA ARG A 142 9.95 -12.38 -16.24
C ARG A 142 8.94 -11.81 -17.25
N HIS A 143 9.37 -10.79 -18.01
CA HIS A 143 8.55 -10.21 -19.07
C HIS A 143 8.32 -11.20 -20.20
N ASP A 144 9.35 -11.94 -20.64
CA ASP A 144 9.19 -12.99 -21.65
C ASP A 144 8.20 -14.05 -21.18
N TRP A 145 8.32 -14.49 -19.92
CA TRP A 145 7.39 -15.43 -19.31
C TRP A 145 5.95 -14.93 -19.24
N LEU A 146 5.75 -13.63 -18.96
CA LEU A 146 4.43 -13.00 -19.01
C LEU A 146 3.89 -13.04 -20.44
N MET A 147 4.70 -12.62 -21.41
CA MET A 147 4.30 -12.58 -22.82
C MET A 147 4.03 -13.96 -23.41
N ASP A 148 4.66 -15.01 -22.88
CA ASP A 148 4.34 -16.39 -23.23
C ASP A 148 2.86 -16.69 -23.02
N PHE A 149 2.27 -16.32 -21.87
CA PHE A 149 0.86 -16.62 -21.58
C PHE A 149 -0.10 -16.04 -22.61
N LEU A 150 0.15 -14.80 -23.05
CA LEU A 150 -0.63 -14.14 -24.10
C LEU A 150 -0.40 -14.78 -25.47
N SER A 151 0.86 -15.08 -25.80
CA SER A 151 1.22 -15.56 -27.14
C SER A 151 0.78 -17.02 -27.35
N ILE A 152 0.96 -17.87 -26.34
CA ILE A 152 0.52 -19.28 -26.40
C ILE A 152 -1.00 -19.38 -26.39
N SER A 153 -1.72 -18.52 -25.66
CA SER A 153 -3.19 -18.56 -25.63
C SER A 153 -3.77 -18.15 -26.98
N ARG A 154 -3.25 -17.09 -27.60
CA ARG A 154 -3.62 -16.69 -28.96
C ARG A 154 -3.34 -17.79 -29.98
N LEU A 155 -2.12 -18.33 -29.98
CA LEU A 155 -1.74 -19.42 -30.89
C LEU A 155 -2.63 -20.66 -30.70
N ALA A 156 -2.97 -21.00 -29.45
CA ALA A 156 -3.89 -22.08 -29.12
C ALA A 156 -5.32 -21.81 -29.61
N LYS A 157 -5.79 -20.57 -29.45
CA LYS A 157 -7.15 -20.15 -29.83
C LYS A 157 -7.36 -20.15 -31.35
N GLU A 158 -6.33 -19.79 -32.10
CA GLU A 158 -6.32 -19.82 -33.57
C GLU A 158 -6.23 -21.25 -34.13
N ASN A 159 -5.81 -22.23 -33.32
CA ASN A 159 -5.58 -23.62 -33.75
C ASN A 159 -6.32 -24.62 -32.83
N LYS A 160 -7.54 -24.28 -32.42
CA LYS A 160 -8.33 -25.07 -31.45
C LYS A 160 -8.62 -26.48 -31.93
N GLU A 161 -8.88 -26.66 -33.22
CA GLU A 161 -9.20 -27.94 -33.84
C GLU A 161 -8.03 -28.93 -33.68
N LYS A 162 -6.79 -28.49 -33.94
CA LYS A 162 -5.57 -29.30 -33.74
C LYS A 162 -5.37 -29.70 -32.27
N LEU A 163 -5.80 -28.86 -31.34
CA LEU A 163 -5.76 -29.16 -29.90
C LEU A 163 -6.85 -30.18 -29.50
N GLN A 164 -8.03 -30.14 -30.13
CA GLN A 164 -9.10 -31.12 -29.91
C GLN A 164 -8.70 -32.53 -30.37
N GLU A 165 -8.01 -32.64 -31.52
CA GLU A 165 -7.51 -33.92 -32.05
C GLU A 165 -6.57 -34.66 -31.08
N VAL A 166 -5.85 -33.92 -30.25
CA VAL A 166 -4.95 -34.48 -29.22
C VAL A 166 -5.60 -34.52 -27.83
N HIS A 167 -6.91 -34.30 -27.76
CA HIS A 167 -7.72 -34.27 -26.54
C HIS A 167 -7.15 -33.30 -25.48
N ALA A 168 -6.68 -32.13 -25.91
CA ALA A 168 -6.18 -31.11 -25.01
C ALA A 168 -7.31 -30.49 -24.17
N ASP A 169 -6.96 -30.11 -22.95
CA ASP A 169 -7.84 -29.33 -22.07
C ASP A 169 -7.88 -27.87 -22.54
N LEU A 170 -8.96 -27.51 -23.25
CA LEU A 170 -9.13 -26.17 -23.82
C LEU A 170 -9.38 -25.10 -22.76
N SER A 171 -9.79 -25.47 -21.53
CA SER A 171 -9.97 -24.50 -20.44
C SER A 171 -8.66 -23.81 -20.05
N LEU A 172 -7.51 -24.45 -20.35
CA LEU A 172 -6.19 -23.88 -20.12
C LEU A 172 -5.91 -22.65 -20.99
N ILE A 173 -6.62 -22.47 -22.12
CA ILE A 173 -6.47 -21.28 -22.97
C ILE A 173 -7.01 -20.05 -22.23
N GLU A 174 -8.24 -20.14 -21.72
CA GLU A 174 -8.88 -19.08 -20.95
C GLU A 174 -8.10 -18.79 -19.67
N ARG A 175 -7.67 -19.84 -18.95
CA ARG A 175 -6.85 -19.67 -17.75
C ARG A 175 -5.50 -19.00 -18.05
N SER A 176 -4.91 -19.25 -19.23
CA SER A 176 -3.68 -18.57 -19.67
C SER A 176 -3.91 -17.08 -19.93
N GLU A 177 -5.03 -16.69 -20.54
CA GLU A 177 -5.42 -15.28 -20.74
C GLU A 177 -5.69 -14.57 -19.40
N GLU A 178 -6.36 -15.23 -18.47
CA GLU A 178 -6.58 -14.73 -17.10
C GLU A 178 -5.25 -14.52 -16.36
N LEU A 179 -4.37 -15.51 -16.39
CA LEU A 179 -3.05 -15.41 -15.75
C LEU A 179 -2.20 -14.31 -16.35
N TYR A 180 -2.25 -14.07 -17.66
CA TYR A 180 -1.59 -12.93 -18.28
C TYR A 180 -2.10 -11.61 -17.68
N THR A 181 -3.41 -11.44 -17.55
CA THR A 181 -4.01 -10.23 -16.98
C THR A 181 -3.57 -10.01 -15.53
N ILE A 182 -3.65 -11.05 -14.69
CA ILE A 182 -3.27 -10.98 -13.27
C ILE A 182 -1.78 -10.70 -13.11
N LEU A 183 -0.92 -11.45 -13.82
CA LEU A 183 0.53 -11.32 -13.70
C LEU A 183 1.04 -9.98 -14.27
N SER A 184 0.37 -9.43 -15.29
CA SER A 184 0.68 -8.10 -15.84
C SER A 184 0.42 -7.00 -14.80
N ASP A 185 -0.74 -7.05 -14.12
CA ASP A 185 -1.04 -6.13 -13.02
C ASP A 185 0.02 -6.22 -11.91
N ILE A 186 0.33 -7.43 -11.44
CA ILE A 186 1.34 -7.64 -10.40
C ILE A 186 2.70 -7.08 -10.83
N LEU A 187 3.13 -7.34 -12.07
CA LEU A 187 4.41 -6.85 -12.58
C LEU A 187 4.44 -5.33 -12.64
N SER A 188 3.33 -4.68 -12.98
CA SER A 188 3.22 -3.21 -12.96
C SER A 188 3.40 -2.65 -11.54
N ARG A 189 2.83 -3.32 -10.54
CA ARG A 189 2.95 -2.93 -9.12
C ARG A 189 4.34 -3.19 -8.52
N MET A 190 5.15 -4.04 -9.15
CA MET A 190 6.55 -4.24 -8.76
C MET A 190 7.48 -3.08 -9.16
N VAL A 191 7.05 -2.24 -10.10
CA VAL A 191 7.82 -1.07 -10.52
C VAL A 191 7.77 -0.02 -9.42
N ILE A 192 8.94 0.50 -9.03
CA ILE A 192 9.06 1.60 -8.07
C ILE A 192 9.18 2.91 -8.84
N GLU A 193 8.34 3.87 -8.48
CA GLU A 193 8.50 5.27 -8.88
C GLU A 193 9.08 6.07 -7.70
N PRO A 194 10.38 6.41 -7.70
CA PRO A 194 11.01 7.07 -6.55
C PRO A 194 10.37 8.41 -6.18
N ASP A 195 9.87 9.14 -7.17
CA ASP A 195 9.22 10.43 -6.98
C ASP A 195 7.83 10.28 -6.35
N GLU A 196 7.09 9.23 -6.69
CA GLU A 196 5.81 8.87 -6.05
C GLU A 196 6.04 8.59 -4.56
N ILE A 197 7.02 7.72 -4.23
CA ILE A 197 7.39 7.40 -2.85
C ILE A 197 7.82 8.65 -2.07
N ARG A 198 8.62 9.52 -2.71
CA ARG A 198 9.05 10.77 -2.09
C ARG A 198 7.87 11.69 -1.80
N SER A 199 6.96 11.85 -2.77
CA SER A 199 5.78 12.70 -2.66
C SER A 199 4.87 12.30 -1.50
N VAL A 200 4.56 11.01 -1.36
CA VAL A 200 3.69 10.52 -0.27
C VAL A 200 4.35 10.64 1.10
N LYS A 201 5.68 10.43 1.18
CA LYS A 201 6.45 10.67 2.42
C LYS A 201 6.42 12.13 2.84
N VAL A 202 6.67 13.04 1.90
CA VAL A 202 6.64 14.49 2.17
C VAL A 202 5.25 14.90 2.65
N THR A 203 4.19 14.41 2.01
CA THR A 203 2.80 14.69 2.43
C THR A 203 2.56 14.22 3.86
N TYR A 204 2.98 13.00 4.20
CA TYR A 204 2.89 12.48 5.58
C TYR A 204 3.68 13.33 6.57
N TYR A 205 4.92 13.75 6.25
CA TYR A 205 5.72 14.56 7.17
C TYR A 205 5.14 15.96 7.40
N LYS A 206 4.53 16.56 6.37
CA LYS A 206 3.80 17.81 6.51
C LYS A 206 2.55 17.64 7.38
N ALA A 207 1.78 16.56 7.16
CA ALA A 207 0.61 16.25 7.98
C ALA A 207 0.98 15.98 9.44
N TRP A 208 2.08 15.26 9.69
CA TRP A 208 2.67 15.09 11.02
C TRP A 208 3.04 16.43 11.64
N THR A 209 3.72 17.31 10.90
CA THR A 209 4.12 18.63 11.39
C THR A 209 2.89 19.44 11.82
N TYR A 210 1.85 19.45 11.00
CA TYR A 210 0.58 20.14 11.30
C TYR A 210 -0.15 19.56 12.51
N PHE A 211 -0.16 18.23 12.65
CA PHE A 211 -0.74 17.54 13.79
C PHE A 211 0.06 17.80 15.07
N ARG A 212 1.40 17.77 15.00
CA ARG A 212 2.31 17.96 16.12
C ARG A 212 2.12 19.32 16.79
N GLU A 213 1.80 20.37 16.04
CA GLU A 213 1.47 21.69 16.62
C GLU A 213 0.37 21.59 17.68
N ALA A 214 -0.75 20.94 17.34
CA ALA A 214 -1.86 20.77 18.29
C ALA A 214 -1.53 19.77 19.41
N LEU A 215 -0.75 18.73 19.09
CA LEU A 215 -0.30 17.73 20.07
C LEU A 215 0.55 18.35 21.18
N LYS A 216 1.52 19.20 20.83
CA LYS A 216 2.33 19.93 21.81
C LYS A 216 1.50 20.79 22.74
N GLU A 217 0.62 21.60 22.17
CA GLU A 217 -0.24 22.51 22.94
C GLU A 217 -1.16 21.75 23.90
N VAL A 218 -1.69 20.60 23.49
CA VAL A 218 -2.52 19.74 24.35
C VAL A 218 -1.70 19.10 25.47
N TYR A 219 -0.47 18.68 25.20
CA TYR A 219 0.42 18.13 26.22
C TYR A 219 0.86 19.19 27.23
N GLU A 220 1.28 20.37 26.78
CA GLU A 220 1.64 21.47 27.66
C GLU A 220 0.44 21.91 28.52
N ALA A 221 -0.75 22.00 27.93
CA ALA A 221 -1.99 22.30 28.67
C ALA A 221 -2.32 21.25 29.73
N GLY A 222 -2.19 19.96 29.39
CA GLY A 222 -2.43 18.86 30.31
C GLY A 222 -1.41 18.80 31.45
N GLN A 223 -0.12 18.98 31.14
CA GLN A 223 0.94 19.04 32.14
C GLN A 223 0.78 20.23 33.09
N TYR A 224 0.24 21.34 32.61
CA TYR A 224 -0.02 22.51 33.44
C TYR A 224 -1.24 22.35 34.36
N ILE A 225 -2.32 21.72 33.88
CA ILE A 225 -3.58 21.64 34.64
C ILE A 225 -3.64 20.50 35.66
N PHE A 226 -2.86 19.44 35.45
CA PHE A 226 -2.78 18.28 36.34
C PHE A 226 -1.48 18.31 37.13
N ASP A 227 -1.58 18.32 38.46
CA ASP A 227 -0.41 18.27 39.34
C ASP A 227 0.37 16.96 39.19
N GLU A 228 1.65 16.93 39.58
CA GLU A 228 2.54 15.77 39.38
C GLU A 228 2.06 14.48 40.05
N ASP A 229 1.29 14.59 41.14
CA ASP A 229 0.71 13.46 41.87
C ASP A 229 -0.64 12.99 41.30
N ASP A 230 -1.25 13.73 40.36
CA ASP A 230 -2.44 13.29 39.64
C ASP A 230 -2.05 12.21 38.60
N PRO A 231 -2.66 11.01 38.63
CA PRO A 231 -2.41 9.98 37.62
C PRO A 231 -2.58 10.46 36.17
N ARG A 232 -3.44 11.45 35.93
CA ARG A 232 -3.68 12.07 34.62
C ARG A 232 -2.45 12.80 34.09
N HIS A 233 -1.62 13.39 34.94
CA HIS A 233 -0.43 14.15 34.53
C HIS A 233 0.50 13.31 33.64
N SER A 234 0.75 12.06 34.04
CA SER A 234 1.57 11.11 33.28
C SER A 234 1.04 10.79 31.87
N LEU A 235 -0.27 10.96 31.64
CA LEU A 235 -0.90 10.71 30.34
C LEU A 235 -0.61 11.84 29.33
N TYR A 236 -0.17 13.02 29.77
CA TYR A 236 0.20 14.12 28.87
C TYR A 236 1.68 14.14 28.51
N TYR A 237 2.34 12.99 28.62
CA TYR A 237 3.70 12.76 28.14
C TYR A 237 3.72 11.81 26.95
N SER A 238 4.68 12.05 26.05
CA SER A 238 5.09 11.09 25.04
C SER A 238 6.48 10.55 25.37
N LYS A 239 6.67 9.25 25.12
CA LYS A 239 7.99 8.59 25.21
C LYS A 239 8.99 9.13 24.18
N TYR A 240 8.51 9.81 23.15
CA TYR A 240 9.30 10.26 22.00
C TYR A 240 9.58 11.78 22.01
N HIS A 241 9.30 12.47 23.13
CA HIS A 241 9.53 13.92 23.31
C HIS A 241 8.95 14.75 22.15
N VAL A 242 7.62 14.72 22.03
CA VAL A 242 6.88 15.29 20.90
C VAL A 242 6.81 16.81 20.94
#